data_AF-A0A3C2DYI8-F1
#
_entry.id   AF-A0A3C2DYI8-F1
#
_cell.length_a   1.000
_cell.length_b   1.000
_cell.length_c   1.000
_cell.angle_alpha   90.00
_cell.angle_beta   90.00
_cell.angle_gamma   90.00
#
_symmetry.space_group_name_H-M   'P 1'
#
loop_
_entity.id
_entity.type
_entity.pdbx_description
1 polymer ?
#
loop_
_entity_poly.entity_id
_entity_poly.type
_entity_poly.pdbx_seq_one_letter_code
_entity_poly.pdbx_strand_id
1 'polypeptide(L)'
;MAAAGQSDFQRLAEKELVYTGLTRTPLMALAGSVPFLGKRVGVMAEHFATSADIHRLGGSLPEDADLLPAADGGGKTQADSARRLARMVGCDVEDAEMAAWRELARYFIARQEERLFDACREVTARAGLVAQAPVIGAGSGRSVIEGLAKKLQRPYRDFAELLPPGTYDREQAAMCAPAVAVARLGLDAFQS
;
A
#
# COMPACT_ATOMS: atom_id res chain seq x y z
N MET A 1 -5.36 -16.00 18.23
CA MET A 1 -6.70 -15.54 17.79
C MET A 1 -6.78 -15.70 16.28
N ALA A 2 -7.93 -16.13 15.78
CA ALA A 2 -8.21 -16.23 14.35
C ALA A 2 -8.83 -14.92 13.83
N ALA A 3 -8.79 -14.72 12.51
CA ALA A 3 -9.53 -13.64 11.86
C ALA A 3 -11.04 -13.79 12.13
N ALA A 4 -11.75 -12.67 12.27
CA ALA A 4 -13.19 -12.65 12.48
C ALA A 4 -13.97 -13.00 11.20
N GLY A 5 -13.47 -12.59 10.03
CA GLY A 5 -14.09 -12.88 8.74
C GLY A 5 -13.55 -14.14 8.06
N GLN A 6 -14.46 -14.98 7.57
CA GLN A 6 -14.13 -16.20 6.79
C GLN A 6 -14.36 -16.05 5.29
N SER A 7 -15.06 -14.99 4.87
CA SER A 7 -15.22 -14.60 3.46
C SER A 7 -14.73 -13.18 3.21
N ASP A 8 -14.46 -12.81 1.96
CA ASP A 8 -14.03 -11.44 1.63
C ASP A 8 -15.07 -10.39 2.00
N PHE A 9 -16.36 -10.71 1.89
CA PHE A 9 -17.45 -9.85 2.37
C PHE A 9 -17.33 -9.58 3.87
N GLN A 10 -17.14 -10.63 4.67
CA GLN A 10 -16.98 -10.49 6.12
C GLN A 10 -15.69 -9.75 6.45
N ARG A 11 -14.57 -10.06 5.80
CA ARG A 11 -13.30 -9.37 6.03
C ARG A 11 -13.36 -7.89 5.66
N LEU A 12 -14.10 -7.51 4.62
CA LEU A 12 -14.37 -6.10 4.30
C LEU A 12 -15.23 -5.42 5.36
N ALA A 13 -16.30 -6.09 5.81
CA ALA A 13 -17.18 -5.58 6.87
C ALA A 13 -16.42 -5.37 8.19
N GLU A 14 -15.53 -6.31 8.52
CA GLU A 14 -14.73 -6.32 9.74
C GLU A 14 -13.40 -5.56 9.61
N LYS A 15 -13.11 -4.92 8.46
CA LYS A 15 -11.84 -4.20 8.19
C LYS A 15 -10.56 -5.05 8.22
N GLU A 16 -10.70 -6.37 8.17
CA GLU A 16 -9.57 -7.32 8.01
C GLU A 16 -9.10 -7.42 6.55
N LEU A 17 -9.87 -6.85 5.63
CA LEU A 17 -9.48 -6.61 4.25
C LEU A 17 -9.72 -5.13 3.92
N VAL A 18 -8.64 -4.41 3.57
CA VAL A 18 -8.73 -3.06 3.02
C VAL A 18 -8.40 -3.13 1.54
N TYR A 19 -9.35 -2.76 0.69
CA TYR A 19 -9.17 -2.84 -0.76
C TYR A 19 -8.33 -1.68 -1.30
N THR A 20 -7.03 -1.75 -1.02
CA THR A 20 -6.00 -0.84 -1.50
C THR A 20 -4.69 -1.60 -1.64
N GLY A 21 -3.81 -1.16 -2.54
CA GLY A 21 -2.50 -1.76 -2.74
C GLY A 21 -1.48 -0.75 -3.21
N LEU A 22 -0.22 -1.18 -3.30
CA LEU A 22 0.89 -0.30 -3.66
C LEU A 22 0.77 0.23 -5.10
N THR A 23 0.33 -0.59 -6.06
CA THR A 23 0.44 -0.24 -7.50
C THR A 23 -0.88 -0.10 -8.26
N ARG A 24 -1.96 -0.75 -7.81
CA ARG A 24 -3.15 -0.96 -8.65
C ARG A 24 -4.40 -0.20 -8.23
N THR A 25 -4.38 0.55 -7.13
CA THR A 25 -5.59 1.23 -6.66
C THR A 25 -5.88 2.45 -7.52
N PRO A 26 -7.03 2.54 -8.21
CA PRO A 26 -7.38 3.75 -8.95
C PRO A 26 -7.48 4.95 -8.02
N LEU A 27 -6.90 6.09 -8.38
CA LEU A 27 -6.83 7.24 -7.45
C LEU A 27 -8.20 7.82 -7.10
N MET A 28 -9.18 7.73 -8.00
CA MET A 28 -10.57 8.11 -7.73
C MET A 28 -11.19 7.35 -6.54
N ALA A 29 -10.65 6.17 -6.18
CA ALA A 29 -11.10 5.39 -5.02
C ALA A 29 -10.44 5.81 -3.70
N LEU A 30 -9.43 6.71 -3.72
CA LEU A 30 -8.71 7.15 -2.53
C LEU A 30 -9.26 8.45 -1.93
N ALA A 31 -9.75 9.37 -2.77
CA ALA A 31 -10.35 10.63 -2.34
C ALA A 31 -11.34 11.15 -3.39
N GLY A 32 -12.44 11.77 -2.94
CA GLY A 32 -13.38 12.49 -3.82
C GLY A 32 -13.00 13.94 -4.10
N SER A 33 -12.15 14.54 -3.24
CA SER A 33 -11.59 15.88 -3.45
C SER A 33 -10.19 16.01 -2.86
N VAL A 34 -9.38 16.87 -3.46
CA VAL A 34 -7.98 17.11 -3.10
C VAL A 34 -7.67 18.61 -3.00
N PRO A 35 -6.74 19.02 -2.14
CA PRO A 35 -6.14 20.35 -2.22
C PRO A 35 -5.17 20.40 -3.40
N PHE A 36 -5.36 21.36 -4.30
CA PHE A 36 -4.45 21.59 -5.42
C PHE A 36 -4.45 23.08 -5.79
N LEU A 37 -3.25 23.68 -5.91
CA LEU A 37 -3.04 25.09 -6.25
C LEU A 37 -3.92 26.06 -5.44
N GLY A 38 -3.98 25.86 -4.11
CA GLY A 38 -4.74 26.71 -3.19
C GLY A 38 -6.26 26.53 -3.24
N LYS A 39 -6.78 25.57 -4.01
CA LYS A 39 -8.21 25.26 -4.11
C LYS A 39 -8.50 23.84 -3.65
N ARG A 40 -9.75 23.58 -3.26
CA ARG A 40 -10.27 22.21 -3.22
C ARG A 40 -10.89 21.89 -4.57
N VAL A 41 -10.37 20.85 -5.23
CA VAL A 41 -10.88 20.38 -6.52
C VAL A 41 -11.43 18.96 -6.39
N GLY A 42 -12.46 18.66 -7.18
CA GLY A 42 -12.97 17.30 -7.30
C GLY A 42 -11.95 16.41 -8.01
N VAL A 43 -11.88 15.14 -7.60
CA VAL A 43 -11.09 14.14 -8.30
C VAL A 43 -11.93 13.59 -9.45
N MET A 44 -11.38 13.56 -10.67
CA MET A 44 -12.04 12.98 -11.83
C MET A 44 -12.39 11.50 -11.58
N ALA A 45 -13.61 11.09 -11.92
CA ALA A 45 -14.11 9.72 -11.76
C ALA A 45 -13.71 8.82 -12.94
N GLU A 46 -12.46 8.92 -13.37
CA GLU A 46 -11.90 8.18 -14.51
C GLU A 46 -10.60 7.50 -14.12
N HIS A 47 -10.29 6.38 -14.79
CA HIS A 47 -9.08 5.60 -14.51
C HIS A 47 -7.85 6.21 -15.20
N PHE A 48 -7.47 7.44 -14.83
CA PHE A 48 -6.27 8.08 -15.39
C PHE A 48 -4.98 7.73 -14.66
N ALA A 49 -5.04 7.48 -13.36
CA ALA A 49 -3.88 7.21 -12.53
C ALA A 49 -4.17 6.13 -11.47
N THR A 50 -3.12 5.43 -11.05
CA THR A 50 -3.16 4.44 -9.98
C THR A 50 -2.24 4.80 -8.82
N SER A 51 -2.28 4.00 -7.75
CA SER A 51 -1.37 4.14 -6.63
C SER A 51 0.12 3.99 -7.04
N ALA A 52 0.44 3.30 -8.14
CA ALA A 52 1.81 3.27 -8.67
C ALA A 52 2.32 4.69 -9.00
N ASP A 53 1.47 5.54 -9.58
CA ASP A 53 1.86 6.91 -9.96
C ASP A 53 2.20 7.76 -8.74
N ILE A 54 1.38 7.70 -7.69
CA ILE A 54 1.62 8.48 -6.47
C ILE A 54 2.85 7.97 -5.72
N HIS A 55 3.07 6.66 -5.64
CA HIS A 55 4.25 6.09 -4.98
C HIS A 55 5.53 6.34 -5.79
N ARG A 56 5.45 6.37 -7.13
CA ARG A 56 6.58 6.74 -7.99
C ARG A 56 6.95 8.22 -7.83
N LEU A 57 5.96 9.12 -7.83
CA LEU A 57 6.16 10.54 -7.57
C LEU A 57 6.66 10.81 -6.14
N GLY A 58 6.14 10.07 -5.17
CA GLY A 58 6.53 10.13 -3.77
C GLY A 58 7.86 9.42 -3.46
N GLY A 59 8.48 8.74 -4.43
CA GLY A 59 9.76 8.05 -4.26
C GLY A 59 9.71 6.81 -3.34
N SER A 60 8.53 6.23 -3.12
CA SER A 60 8.32 5.06 -2.24
C SER A 60 7.99 3.77 -2.99
N LEU A 61 7.96 3.82 -4.33
CA LEU A 61 7.72 2.64 -5.17
C LEU A 61 9.03 1.88 -5.43
N PRO A 62 9.14 0.60 -5.05
CA PRO A 62 10.26 -0.25 -5.46
C PRO A 62 10.31 -0.41 -6.99
N GLU A 63 11.52 -0.52 -7.55
CA GLU A 63 11.75 -0.51 -8.99
C GLU A 63 11.01 -1.64 -9.74
N ASP A 64 10.93 -2.82 -9.12
CA ASP A 64 10.35 -4.05 -9.65
C ASP A 64 8.87 -4.27 -9.23
N ALA A 65 8.28 -3.37 -8.45
CA ALA A 65 6.92 -3.55 -7.92
C ALA A 65 5.82 -3.28 -8.96
N ASP A 66 6.07 -2.40 -9.93
CA ASP A 66 5.10 -2.00 -10.94
C ASP A 66 5.28 -2.79 -12.24
N LEU A 67 4.61 -3.94 -12.31
CA LEU A 67 4.74 -4.92 -13.40
C LEU A 67 3.70 -4.75 -14.53
N LEU A 68 2.59 -4.04 -14.29
CA LEU A 68 1.47 -3.93 -15.25
C LEU A 68 1.56 -2.65 -16.07
N PRO A 69 1.01 -2.57 -17.29
CA PRO A 69 0.97 -1.30 -18.04
C PRO A 69 0.39 -0.15 -17.20
N ALA A 70 0.89 1.06 -17.42
CA ALA A 70 0.30 2.26 -16.84
C ALA A 70 -1.14 2.44 -17.34
N ALA A 71 -1.97 3.17 -16.59
CA ALA A 71 -3.40 3.32 -16.89
C ALA A 71 -3.69 3.91 -18.28
N ASP A 72 -2.78 4.76 -18.79
CA ASP A 72 -2.83 5.35 -20.13
C ASP A 72 -1.99 4.61 -21.18
N GLY A 73 -1.36 3.48 -20.82
CA GLY A 73 -0.41 2.75 -21.65
C GLY A 73 0.93 3.48 -21.87
N GLY A 74 1.15 4.62 -21.23
CA GLY A 74 2.36 5.42 -21.36
C GLY A 74 3.54 4.90 -20.55
N GLY A 75 4.59 5.72 -20.47
CA GLY A 75 5.80 5.41 -19.72
C GLY A 75 5.60 5.35 -18.20
N LYS A 76 6.62 4.83 -17.52
CA LYS A 76 6.68 4.65 -16.06
C LYS A 76 7.75 5.54 -15.42
N THR A 77 7.87 6.77 -15.90
CA THR A 77 8.73 7.78 -15.28
C THR A 77 7.94 8.65 -14.31
N GLN A 78 8.65 9.47 -13.50
CA GLN A 78 7.99 10.50 -12.69
C GLN A 78 7.22 11.49 -13.56
N ALA A 79 7.75 11.87 -14.73
CA ALA A 79 7.07 12.77 -15.65
C ALA A 79 5.78 12.17 -16.22
N ASP A 80 5.80 10.90 -16.62
CA ASP A 80 4.58 10.22 -17.10
C ASP A 80 3.53 10.08 -15.99
N SER A 81 3.97 9.78 -14.77
CA SER A 81 3.08 9.70 -13.60
C SER A 81 2.44 11.06 -13.28
N ALA A 82 3.21 12.16 -13.41
CA ALA A 82 2.70 13.51 -13.24
C ALA A 82 1.63 13.86 -14.29
N ARG A 83 1.83 13.47 -15.56
CA ARG A 83 0.81 13.65 -16.62
C ARG A 83 -0.49 12.95 -16.28
N ARG A 84 -0.42 11.68 -15.84
CA ARG A 84 -1.60 10.95 -15.38
C ARG A 84 -2.27 11.60 -14.16
N LEU A 85 -1.47 12.08 -13.21
CA LEU A 85 -1.97 12.76 -12.01
C LEU A 85 -2.63 14.11 -12.32
N ALA A 86 -2.11 14.87 -13.29
CA ALA A 86 -2.70 16.14 -13.74
C ALA A 86 -4.13 15.94 -14.28
N ARG A 87 -4.34 14.88 -15.06
CA ARG A 87 -5.68 14.51 -15.56
C ARG A 87 -6.67 14.21 -14.44
N MET A 88 -6.21 13.69 -13.29
CA MET A 88 -7.09 13.44 -12.13
C MET A 88 -7.70 14.71 -11.54
N VAL A 89 -7.07 15.88 -11.77
CA VAL A 89 -7.53 17.19 -11.30
C VAL A 89 -7.98 18.10 -12.44
N GLY A 90 -8.11 17.57 -13.67
CA GLY A 90 -8.58 18.30 -14.83
C GLY A 90 -7.59 19.32 -15.40
N CYS A 91 -6.29 19.09 -15.19
CA CYS A 91 -5.21 19.94 -15.66
C CYS A 91 -4.28 19.18 -16.62
N ASP A 92 -3.45 19.94 -17.33
CA ASP A 92 -2.27 19.43 -18.03
C ASP A 92 -1.05 19.48 -17.10
N VAL A 93 0.00 18.71 -17.39
CA VAL A 93 1.17 18.62 -16.50
C VAL A 93 1.94 19.95 -16.45
N GLU A 94 1.85 20.73 -17.52
CA GLU A 94 2.47 22.04 -17.70
C GLU A 94 1.83 23.12 -16.81
N ASP A 95 0.63 22.89 -16.28
CA ASP A 95 -0.09 23.84 -15.42
C ASP A 95 0.53 24.01 -14.03
N ALA A 96 1.45 23.11 -13.63
CA ALA A 96 2.14 23.21 -12.35
C ALA A 96 3.54 22.61 -12.39
N GLU A 97 4.41 23.08 -11.50
CA GLU A 97 5.74 22.50 -11.34
C GLU A 97 5.69 21.09 -10.73
N MET A 98 6.73 20.29 -10.98
CA MET A 98 6.88 18.92 -10.43
C MET A 98 6.72 18.86 -8.91
N ALA A 99 7.07 19.91 -8.18
CA ALA A 99 6.88 19.99 -6.73
C ALA A 99 5.40 19.90 -6.32
N ALA A 100 4.49 20.55 -7.06
CA ALA A 100 3.06 20.51 -6.80
C ALA A 100 2.48 19.12 -7.09
N TRP A 101 2.94 18.45 -8.15
CA TRP A 101 2.53 17.08 -8.47
C TRP A 101 2.98 16.07 -7.40
N ARG A 102 4.20 16.23 -6.89
CA ARG A 102 4.69 15.44 -5.75
C ARG A 102 3.90 15.70 -4.47
N GLU A 103 3.48 16.93 -4.23
CA GLU A 103 2.62 17.27 -3.09
C GLU A 103 1.25 16.62 -3.20
N LEU A 104 0.62 16.69 -4.37
CA LEU A 104 -0.63 16.00 -4.63
C LEU A 104 -0.50 14.49 -4.46
N ALA A 105 0.59 13.89 -4.96
CA ALA A 105 0.88 12.47 -4.73
C ALA A 105 1.00 12.14 -3.23
N ARG A 106 1.72 12.96 -2.46
CA ARG A 106 1.82 12.81 -0.99
C ARG A 106 0.46 12.90 -0.31
N TYR A 107 -0.43 13.77 -0.78
CA TYR A 107 -1.80 13.83 -0.25
C TYR A 107 -2.56 12.51 -0.47
N PHE A 108 -2.50 11.94 -1.68
CA PHE A 108 -3.13 10.64 -1.95
C PHE A 108 -2.50 9.50 -1.14
N ILE A 109 -1.18 9.47 -0.98
CA ILE A 109 -0.48 8.49 -0.13
C ILE A 109 -0.99 8.61 1.31
N ALA A 110 -1.07 9.84 1.85
CA ALA A 110 -1.59 10.07 3.20
C ALA A 110 -3.03 9.57 3.35
N ARG A 111 -3.91 9.80 2.37
CA ARG A 111 -5.29 9.27 2.35
C ARG A 111 -5.33 7.75 2.31
N GLN A 112 -4.41 7.11 1.60
CA GLN A 112 -4.28 5.66 1.58
C GLN A 112 -3.82 5.11 2.94
N GLU A 113 -2.82 5.74 3.55
CA GLU A 113 -2.27 5.37 4.86
C GLU A 113 -3.29 5.57 5.98
N GLU A 114 -4.07 6.66 5.96
CA GLU A 114 -5.15 6.91 6.92
C GLU A 114 -6.18 5.77 6.91
N ARG A 115 -6.60 5.31 5.72
CA ARG A 115 -7.52 4.17 5.60
C ARG A 115 -6.96 2.89 6.20
N LEU A 116 -5.67 2.63 6.00
CA LEU A 116 -4.99 1.46 6.59
C LEU A 116 -4.86 1.60 8.11
N PHE A 117 -4.51 2.80 8.58
CA PHE A 117 -4.36 3.11 10.00
C PHE A 117 -5.67 2.90 10.77
N ASP A 118 -6.77 3.44 10.26
CA ASP A 118 -8.09 3.29 10.88
C ASP A 118 -8.49 1.81 10.96
N ALA A 119 -8.34 1.06 9.85
CA ALA A 119 -8.61 -0.37 9.83
C ALA A 119 -7.76 -1.15 10.85
N CYS A 120 -6.45 -0.86 10.92
CA CYS A 120 -5.57 -1.49 11.91
C CYS A 120 -5.98 -1.17 13.35
N ARG A 121 -6.38 0.07 13.64
CA ARG A 121 -6.87 0.45 14.98
C ARG A 121 -8.13 -0.31 15.35
N GLU A 122 -9.10 -0.41 14.45
CA GLU A 122 -10.34 -1.15 14.68
C GLU A 122 -10.07 -2.64 14.91
N VAL A 123 -9.29 -3.27 14.03
CA VAL A 123 -8.94 -4.70 14.13
C VAL A 123 -8.18 -5.00 15.42
N THR A 124 -7.18 -4.19 15.76
CA THR A 124 -6.36 -4.43 16.97
C THR A 124 -7.14 -4.23 18.26
N ALA A 125 -8.04 -3.23 18.31
CA ALA A 125 -8.92 -3.00 19.46
C ALA A 125 -9.92 -4.14 19.63
N ARG A 126 -10.61 -4.56 18.55
CA ARG A 126 -11.57 -5.67 18.58
C ARG A 126 -10.91 -7.00 19.00
N ALA A 127 -9.71 -7.26 18.49
CA ALA A 127 -8.94 -8.45 18.84
C ALA A 127 -8.24 -8.34 20.21
N GLY A 128 -8.35 -7.24 20.95
CA GLY A 128 -7.70 -7.09 22.26
C GLY A 128 -6.17 -7.20 22.20
N LEU A 129 -5.55 -6.80 21.08
CA LEU A 129 -4.10 -6.93 20.90
C LEU A 129 -3.35 -5.89 21.74
N VAL A 130 -2.50 -6.38 22.62
CA VAL A 130 -1.60 -5.58 23.46
C VAL A 130 -0.71 -4.65 22.60
N ALA A 131 -0.31 -3.50 23.13
CA ALA A 131 0.41 -2.47 22.38
C ALA A 131 1.73 -2.95 21.74
N GLN A 132 2.40 -3.92 22.37
CA GLN A 132 3.64 -4.52 21.91
C GLN A 132 3.45 -5.59 20.83
N ALA A 133 2.20 -5.96 20.47
CA ALA A 133 1.98 -6.90 19.38
C ALA A 133 2.52 -6.30 18.06
N PRO A 134 3.47 -6.98 17.38
CA PRO A 134 4.15 -6.43 16.23
C PRO A 134 3.25 -6.40 15.00
N VAL A 135 3.50 -5.43 14.12
CA VAL A 135 3.01 -5.45 12.74
C VAL A 135 4.03 -6.23 11.91
N ILE A 136 3.58 -7.29 11.24
CA ILE A 136 4.42 -8.09 10.35
C ILE A 136 4.27 -7.59 8.91
N GLY A 137 5.36 -7.13 8.31
CA GLY A 137 5.39 -6.70 6.91
C GLY A 137 5.74 -7.85 5.96
N ALA A 138 4.97 -7.99 4.88
CA ALA A 138 5.25 -8.91 3.78
C ALA A 138 4.81 -8.29 2.43
N GLY A 139 5.38 -8.77 1.32
CA GLY A 139 5.09 -8.31 -0.03
C GLY A 139 5.77 -6.99 -0.43
N SER A 140 5.35 -6.42 -1.56
CA SER A 140 5.97 -5.21 -2.13
C SER A 140 5.71 -3.93 -1.32
N GLY A 141 4.65 -3.90 -0.52
CA GLY A 141 4.25 -2.74 0.27
C GLY A 141 4.94 -2.60 1.63
N ARG A 142 5.99 -3.38 1.92
CA ARG A 142 6.61 -3.46 3.25
C ARG A 142 7.05 -2.11 3.83
N SER A 143 7.63 -1.22 3.01
CA SER A 143 8.03 0.13 3.44
C SER A 143 6.85 0.97 3.94
N VAL A 144 5.69 0.87 3.28
CA VAL A 144 4.44 1.52 3.70
C VAL A 144 3.96 0.93 5.03
N ILE A 145 4.03 -0.40 5.18
CA ILE A 145 3.63 -1.10 6.41
C ILE A 145 4.56 -0.75 7.58
N GLU A 146 5.86 -0.60 7.36
CA GLU A 146 6.82 -0.16 8.37
C GLU A 146 6.50 1.28 8.84
N GLY A 147 6.21 2.19 7.91
CA GLY A 147 5.75 3.54 8.23
C GLY A 147 4.45 3.54 9.03
N LEU A 148 3.50 2.68 8.65
CA LEU A 148 2.23 2.51 9.36
C LEU A 148 2.43 1.97 10.78
N ALA A 149 3.31 1.00 10.98
CA ALA A 149 3.65 0.48 12.30
C ALA A 149 4.20 1.56 13.23
N LYS A 150 5.07 2.45 12.72
CA LYS A 150 5.57 3.62 13.45
C LYS A 150 4.43 4.55 13.87
N LYS A 151 3.49 4.86 12.96
CA LYS A 151 2.29 5.67 13.26
C LYS A 151 1.38 5.02 14.31
N LEU A 152 1.22 3.70 14.25
CA LEU A 152 0.46 2.91 15.23
C LEU A 152 1.18 2.77 16.58
N GLN A 153 2.44 3.23 16.68
CA GLN A 153 3.30 3.06 17.86
C GLN A 153 3.48 1.58 18.24
N ARG A 154 3.63 0.72 17.23
CA ARG A 154 3.82 -0.74 17.39
C ARG A 154 5.17 -1.16 16.82
N PRO A 155 5.80 -2.23 17.36
CA PRO A 155 6.99 -2.79 16.74
C PRO A 155 6.69 -3.25 15.31
N TYR A 156 7.60 -2.98 14.39
CA TYR A 156 7.60 -3.59 13.06
C TYR A 156 8.52 -4.81 13.08
N ARG A 157 8.12 -5.88 12.38
CA ARG A 157 9.02 -6.98 12.03
C ARG A 157 8.83 -7.34 10.57
N ASP A 158 9.92 -7.54 9.88
CA ASP A 158 9.88 -8.08 8.53
C ASP A 158 9.52 -9.56 8.56
N PHE A 159 8.70 -10.03 7.62
CA PHE A 159 8.35 -11.46 7.53
C PHE A 159 9.59 -12.35 7.46
N ALA A 160 10.64 -11.93 6.75
CA ALA A 160 11.87 -12.72 6.63
C ALA A 160 12.60 -12.92 7.97
N GLU A 161 12.37 -12.06 8.97
CA GLU A 161 12.95 -12.21 10.32
C GLU A 161 12.25 -13.28 11.17
N LEU A 162 11.12 -13.83 10.69
CA LEU A 162 10.43 -14.95 11.33
C LEU A 162 11.04 -16.30 10.89
N LEU A 163 11.90 -16.29 9.88
CA LEU A 163 12.49 -17.50 9.28
C LEU A 163 13.88 -17.79 9.88
N PRO A 164 14.30 -19.06 9.92
CA PRO A 164 15.65 -19.41 10.35
C PRO A 164 16.71 -18.74 9.44
N PRO A 165 17.79 -18.16 10.01
CA PRO A 165 18.83 -17.51 9.23
C PRO A 165 19.43 -18.42 8.15
N GLY A 166 19.69 -17.87 6.96
CA GLY A 166 20.37 -18.58 5.88
C GLY A 166 19.52 -19.59 5.10
N THR A 167 18.22 -19.73 5.41
CA THR A 167 17.34 -20.70 4.73
C THR A 167 16.84 -20.18 3.37
N TYR A 168 16.57 -18.87 3.28
CA TYR A 168 16.05 -18.22 2.08
C TYR A 168 16.74 -16.88 1.88
N ASP A 169 16.78 -16.41 0.63
CA ASP A 169 17.02 -15.00 0.36
C ASP A 169 15.92 -14.16 1.03
N ARG A 170 16.30 -13.11 1.77
CA ARG A 170 15.36 -12.34 2.60
C ARG A 170 14.33 -11.60 1.76
N GLU A 171 14.76 -11.04 0.63
CA GLU A 171 13.89 -10.24 -0.23
C GLU A 171 12.85 -11.14 -0.91
N GLN A 172 13.30 -12.23 -1.52
CA GLN A 172 12.42 -13.21 -2.14
C GLN A 172 11.47 -13.84 -1.11
N ALA A 173 11.95 -14.13 0.10
CA ALA A 173 11.11 -14.74 1.14
C ALA A 173 9.95 -13.82 1.56
N ALA A 174 10.21 -12.51 1.69
CA ALA A 174 9.18 -11.56 2.04
C ALA A 174 8.22 -11.26 0.88
N MET A 175 8.73 -11.22 -0.36
CA MET A 175 7.92 -11.04 -1.58
C MET A 175 7.03 -12.25 -1.88
N CYS A 176 7.50 -13.45 -1.55
CA CYS A 176 6.82 -14.73 -1.74
C CYS A 176 6.38 -15.36 -0.42
N ALA A 177 6.03 -14.54 0.58
CA ALA A 177 5.69 -14.99 1.94
C ALA A 177 4.69 -16.16 2.00
N PRO A 178 3.62 -16.22 1.17
CA PRO A 178 2.71 -17.37 1.18
C PRO A 178 3.39 -18.69 0.81
N ALA A 179 4.25 -18.70 -0.21
CA ALA A 179 4.94 -19.91 -0.66
C ALA A 179 5.92 -20.41 0.41
N VAL A 180 6.65 -19.49 1.04
CA VAL A 180 7.58 -19.82 2.13
C VAL A 180 6.83 -20.31 3.36
N ALA A 181 5.72 -19.68 3.74
CA ALA A 181 4.91 -20.08 4.88
C ALA A 181 4.36 -21.51 4.71
N VAL A 182 3.82 -21.84 3.54
CA VAL A 182 3.30 -23.19 3.26
C VAL A 182 4.42 -24.23 3.28
N ALA A 183 5.57 -23.94 2.67
CA ALA A 183 6.73 -24.84 2.71
C ALA A 183 7.19 -25.11 4.15
N ARG A 184 7.24 -24.06 4.99
CA ARG A 184 7.66 -24.20 6.39
C ARG A 184 6.68 -25.00 7.23
N LEU A 185 5.38 -24.71 7.12
CA LEU A 185 4.33 -25.46 7.83
C LEU A 185 4.34 -26.94 7.44
N GLY A 186 4.60 -27.25 6.16
CA GLY A 186 4.76 -28.62 5.69
C GLY A 186 5.98 -29.31 6.33
N LEU A 187 7.15 -28.66 6.33
CA LEU A 187 8.35 -29.21 6.96
C LEU A 187 8.15 -29.53 8.45
N ASP A 188 7.51 -28.61 9.19
CA ASP A 188 7.23 -28.82 10.62
C ASP A 188 6.26 -30.00 10.83
N ALA A 189 5.26 -30.19 9.95
CA ALA A 189 4.31 -31.31 10.01
C ALA A 189 4.90 -32.67 9.63
N PHE A 190 5.98 -32.71 8.84
CA PHE A 190 6.68 -33.96 8.48
C PHE A 190 7.87 -34.28 9.41
N GLN A 191 8.18 -33.39 10.37
CA GLN A 191 9.21 -33.60 11.40
C GLN A 191 8.63 -34.02 12.76
N SER A 192 7.31 -33.99 12.92
CA SER A 192 6.55 -34.51 14.07
C SER A 192 6.06 -35.93 13.86
#